data_AF-F5YQP9-F1
#
_entry.id   AF-F5YQP9-F1
#
_cell.length_a   1.000
_cell.length_b   1.000
_cell.length_c   1.000
_cell.angle_alpha   90.00
_cell.angle_beta   90.00
_cell.angle_gamma   90.00
#
_symmetry.space_group_name_H-M   'P 1'
#
loop_
_entity.id
_entity.type
_entity.pdbx_description
1 polymer ?
#
loop_
_entity_poly.entity_id
_entity_poly.type
_entity_poly.pdbx_seq_one_letter_code
_entity_poly.pdbx_strand_id
1 'polypeptide(L)'
;MGTRDEGGFTLLETLAAMGILSILVCLIALSLSSSLATLGRSRNRLIFAVKLLKADALIRSRVNGIAIPYWETPSLEDGGSSLAIPWYKGEKESFLRIKAEEGRLILETDDGKKTETLTLLNDIESVELSLLRNDYDMPWGIAVTYIYKQQNYHTWAAFSSIPLGRDAP
;
A
#
# COMPACT_ATOMS: atom_id res chain seq x y z
N MET A 1 79.21 -23.02 -4.29
CA MET A 1 78.55 -22.74 -5.58
C MET A 1 77.74 -23.97 -5.95
N GLY A 2 76.42 -23.85 -5.96
CA GLY A 2 75.51 -24.99 -6.08
C GLY A 2 74.10 -24.63 -5.61
N THR A 3 73.44 -23.82 -6.45
CA THR A 3 71.99 -23.63 -6.65
C THR A 3 71.04 -23.77 -5.45
N ARG A 4 70.55 -22.62 -4.99
CA ARG A 4 69.24 -22.49 -4.33
C ARG A 4 68.18 -23.12 -5.25
N ASP A 5 67.51 -24.16 -4.78
CA ASP A 5 66.29 -24.67 -5.42
C ASP A 5 65.16 -23.67 -5.17
N GLU A 6 65.00 -22.74 -6.10
CA GLU A 6 63.94 -21.72 -6.13
C GLU A 6 62.64 -22.25 -6.80
N GLY A 7 62.55 -23.55 -7.11
CA GLY A 7 61.45 -24.15 -7.91
C GLY A 7 60.46 -25.05 -7.16
N GLY A 8 60.72 -25.34 -5.87
CA GLY A 8 59.86 -26.21 -5.05
C GLY A 8 58.73 -25.46 -4.38
N PHE A 9 57.93 -24.69 -5.14
CA PHE A 9 56.63 -24.22 -4.63
C PHE A 9 55.79 -25.47 -4.35
N THR A 10 55.66 -25.82 -3.08
CA THR A 10 55.40 -27.19 -2.65
C THR A 10 53.95 -27.57 -2.91
N LEU A 11 53.68 -28.82 -3.31
CA LEU A 11 52.32 -29.37 -3.47
C LEU A 11 51.39 -29.09 -2.25
N LEU A 12 51.99 -28.89 -1.08
CA LEU A 12 51.29 -28.55 0.15
C LEU A 12 50.77 -27.10 0.15
N GLU A 13 51.53 -26.16 -0.41
CA GLU A 13 51.10 -24.76 -0.59
C GLU A 13 49.99 -24.65 -1.63
N THR A 14 50.04 -25.42 -2.71
CA THR A 14 48.96 -25.42 -3.71
C THR A 14 47.67 -26.02 -3.13
N LEU A 15 47.77 -27.08 -2.34
CA LEU A 15 46.62 -27.69 -1.66
C LEU A 15 46.04 -26.76 -0.58
N ALA A 16 46.89 -26.07 0.18
CA ALA A 16 46.47 -25.04 1.13
C ALA A 16 45.79 -23.86 0.42
N ALA A 17 46.35 -23.37 -0.70
CA ALA A 17 45.77 -22.30 -1.50
C ALA A 17 44.41 -22.70 -2.08
N MET A 18 44.26 -23.94 -2.58
CA MET A 18 42.97 -24.46 -3.06
C MET A 18 41.93 -24.56 -1.93
N GLY A 19 42.35 -25.00 -0.73
CA GLY A 19 41.49 -25.04 0.45
C GLY A 19 40.98 -23.65 0.84
N ILE A 20 41.88 -22.67 0.92
CA ILE A 20 41.54 -21.27 1.20
C ILE A 20 40.61 -20.71 0.12
N LEU A 21 40.91 -20.97 -1.15
CA LEU A 21 40.10 -20.49 -2.27
C LEU A 21 38.69 -21.11 -2.26
N SER A 22 38.56 -22.39 -1.93
CA SER A 22 37.26 -23.06 -1.80
C SER A 22 36.41 -22.44 -0.68
N ILE A 23 37.02 -22.18 0.48
CA ILE A 23 36.36 -21.51 1.60
C ILE A 23 35.93 -20.10 1.19
N LEU A 24 36.80 -19.34 0.53
CA LEU A 24 36.51 -17.99 0.06
C LEU A 24 35.32 -17.98 -0.91
N VAL A 25 35.30 -18.89 -1.87
CA VAL A 25 34.19 -19.03 -2.83
C VAL A 25 32.89 -19.37 -2.12
N CYS A 26 32.93 -20.25 -1.11
CA CYS A 26 31.75 -20.58 -0.30
C CYS A 26 31.21 -19.36 0.45
N LEU A 27 32.09 -18.58 1.10
CA LEU A 27 31.71 -17.36 1.80
C LEU A 27 31.10 -16.31 0.86
N ILE A 28 31.68 -16.12 -0.32
CA ILE A 28 31.15 -15.23 -1.35
C ILE A 28 29.77 -15.70 -1.81
N ALA A 29 29.59 -16.99 -2.07
CA ALA A 29 28.32 -17.56 -2.49
C ALA A 29 27.23 -17.34 -1.43
N LEU A 30 27.51 -17.62 -0.16
CA LEU A 30 26.57 -17.39 0.95
C LEU A 30 26.20 -15.90 1.08
N SER A 31 27.20 -15.01 1.01
CA SER A 31 26.99 -13.56 1.06
C SER A 31 26.11 -13.09 -0.10
N LEU A 32 26.37 -13.57 -1.32
CA LEU A 32 25.60 -13.20 -2.51
C LEU A 32 24.16 -13.72 -2.43
N SER A 33 23.95 -14.97 -1.99
CA SER A 33 22.63 -15.54 -1.79
C SER A 33 21.81 -14.75 -0.77
N SER A 34 22.41 -14.38 0.37
CA SER A 34 21.73 -13.59 1.40
C SER A 34 21.39 -12.17 0.90
N SER A 35 22.28 -11.56 0.11
CA SER A 35 22.07 -10.25 -0.50
C SER A 35 20.94 -10.27 -1.52
N LEU A 36 20.90 -11.29 -2.39
CA LEU A 36 19.82 -11.48 -3.37
C LEU A 36 18.47 -11.72 -2.69
N ALA A 37 18.45 -12.52 -1.62
CA ALA A 37 17.23 -12.74 -0.83
C ALA A 37 16.72 -11.44 -0.19
N THR A 38 17.63 -10.62 0.37
CA THR A 38 17.30 -9.32 0.97
C THR A 38 16.79 -8.34 -0.08
N LEU A 39 17.42 -8.31 -1.26
CA LEU A 39 17.01 -7.46 -2.37
C LEU A 39 15.63 -7.87 -2.91
N GLY A 40 15.35 -9.16 -3.01
CA GLY A 40 14.02 -9.67 -3.36
C GLY A 40 12.94 -9.23 -2.37
N ARG A 41 13.23 -9.31 -1.06
CA ARG A 41 12.31 -8.80 -0.01
C ARG A 41 12.10 -7.29 -0.12
N SER A 42 13.16 -6.52 -0.37
CA SER A 42 13.10 -5.07 -0.55
C SER A 42 12.25 -4.68 -1.77
N ARG A 43 12.49 -5.31 -2.92
CA ARG A 43 11.69 -5.08 -4.14
C ARG A 43 10.21 -5.35 -3.91
N ASN A 44 9.87 -6.45 -3.24
CA ASN A 44 8.48 -6.78 -2.92
C ASN A 44 7.84 -5.74 -1.99
N ARG A 45 8.59 -5.22 -1.01
CA ARG A 45 8.13 -4.12 -0.14
C ARG A 45 7.92 -2.82 -0.92
N LEU A 46 8.81 -2.49 -1.85
CA LEU A 46 8.69 -1.27 -2.67
C LEU A 46 7.49 -1.32 -3.62
N ILE A 47 7.33 -2.41 -4.39
CA ILE A 47 6.17 -2.59 -5.27
C ILE A 47 4.88 -2.46 -4.47
N PHE A 48 4.88 -3.01 -3.26
CA PHE A 48 3.75 -2.95 -2.37
C PHE A 48 3.49 -1.54 -1.83
N ALA A 49 4.51 -0.82 -1.35
CA ALA A 49 4.37 0.56 -0.91
C ALA A 49 3.81 1.46 -2.03
N VAL A 50 4.24 1.23 -3.27
CA VAL A 50 3.68 1.93 -4.44
C VAL A 50 2.20 1.60 -4.65
N LYS A 51 1.76 0.35 -4.47
CA LYS A 51 0.34 -0.01 -4.55
C LYS A 51 -0.50 0.69 -3.47
N LEU A 52 0.00 0.73 -2.23
CA LEU A 52 -0.66 1.45 -1.13
C LEU A 52 -0.80 2.94 -1.44
N LEU A 53 0.28 3.59 -1.87
CA LEU A 53 0.26 5.01 -2.22
C LEU A 53 -0.68 5.30 -3.39
N LYS A 54 -0.75 4.41 -4.39
CA LYS A 54 -1.72 4.53 -5.48
C LYS A 54 -3.17 4.39 -5.00
N ALA A 55 -3.43 3.45 -4.10
CA ALA A 55 -4.75 3.27 -3.50
C ALA A 55 -5.17 4.52 -2.71
N ASP A 56 -4.30 5.04 -1.84
CA ASP A 56 -4.54 6.28 -1.08
C ASP A 56 -4.79 7.48 -2.01
N ALA A 57 -3.93 7.67 -3.03
CA ALA A 57 -4.10 8.74 -4.00
C ALA A 57 -5.41 8.63 -4.78
N LEU A 58 -5.83 7.42 -5.16
CA LEU A 58 -7.11 7.19 -5.84
C LEU A 58 -8.30 7.46 -4.90
N ILE A 59 -8.26 6.99 -3.66
CA ILE A 59 -9.30 7.27 -2.66
C ILE A 59 -9.43 8.78 -2.48
N ARG A 60 -8.34 9.48 -2.17
CA ARG A 60 -8.35 10.94 -1.99
C ARG A 60 -8.88 11.67 -3.22
N SER A 61 -8.43 11.28 -4.41
CA SER A 61 -8.88 11.89 -5.67
C SER A 61 -10.39 11.76 -5.87
N ARG A 62 -10.96 10.57 -5.59
CA ARG A 62 -12.39 10.31 -5.78
C ARG A 62 -13.25 10.91 -4.66
N VAL A 63 -12.78 10.87 -3.41
CA VAL A 63 -13.44 11.49 -2.26
C VAL A 63 -13.49 13.01 -2.40
N ASN A 64 -12.42 13.63 -2.92
CA ASN A 64 -12.42 15.06 -3.23
C ASN A 64 -13.48 15.43 -4.28
N GLY A 65 -13.95 14.47 -5.09
CA GLY A 65 -15.07 14.69 -6.00
C GLY A 65 -16.42 14.84 -5.30
N ILE A 66 -16.55 14.48 -4.03
CA ILE A 66 -17.81 14.57 -3.27
C ILE A 66 -18.04 16.01 -2.85
N ALA A 67 -19.19 16.57 -3.24
CA ALA A 67 -19.59 17.92 -2.90
C ALA A 67 -21.00 17.89 -2.28
N ILE A 68 -21.07 17.46 -1.03
CA ILE A 68 -22.34 17.41 -0.28
C ILE A 68 -22.75 18.83 0.11
N PRO A 69 -23.98 19.27 -0.22
CA PRO A 69 -24.52 20.54 0.23
C PRO A 69 -24.68 20.59 1.75
N TYR A 70 -24.47 21.78 2.36
CA TYR A 70 -24.52 21.93 3.82
C TYR A 70 -25.88 21.61 4.47
N TRP A 71 -26.95 21.58 3.67
CA TRP A 71 -28.32 21.33 4.14
C TRP A 71 -28.75 19.86 4.01
N GLU A 72 -27.95 19.00 3.36
CA GLU A 72 -28.24 17.57 3.30
C GLU A 72 -27.35 16.80 4.29
N THR A 73 -27.99 15.99 5.12
CA THR A 73 -27.34 14.90 5.85
C THR A 73 -27.42 13.65 4.98
N PRO A 74 -26.34 13.24 4.30
CA PRO A 74 -26.41 12.08 3.43
C PRO A 74 -26.79 10.85 4.26
N SER A 75 -27.83 10.13 3.82
CA SER A 75 -28.15 8.83 4.36
C SER A 75 -27.09 7.86 3.85
N LEU A 76 -26.17 7.51 4.74
CA LEU A 76 -25.05 6.64 4.42
C LEU A 76 -25.50 5.20 4.70
N GLU A 77 -25.42 4.33 3.70
CA GLU A 77 -25.48 2.90 3.93
C GLU A 77 -24.17 2.50 4.60
N ASP A 78 -24.18 2.52 5.93
CA ASP A 78 -23.07 2.02 6.75
C ASP A 78 -23.28 0.53 6.98
N GLY A 79 -22.69 -0.25 6.09
CA GLY A 79 -22.69 -1.70 6.15
C GLY A 79 -21.42 -2.26 6.76
N GLY A 80 -20.58 -1.50 7.50
CA GLY A 80 -19.29 -1.93 8.07
C GLY A 80 -18.20 -2.30 7.03
N SER A 81 -18.56 -3.11 6.03
CA SER A 81 -17.78 -3.50 4.86
C SER A 81 -18.11 -2.68 3.61
N SER A 82 -19.15 -1.85 3.62
CA SER A 82 -19.52 -0.99 2.49
C SER A 82 -19.95 0.37 3.00
N LEU A 83 -19.49 1.42 2.31
CA LEU A 83 -19.82 2.81 2.56
C LEU A 83 -20.22 3.46 1.24
N ALA A 84 -21.48 3.85 1.09
CA ALA A 84 -21.97 4.57 -0.09
C ALA A 84 -22.27 6.03 0.26
N ILE A 85 -21.68 6.95 -0.50
CA ILE A 85 -21.74 8.40 -0.29
C ILE A 85 -22.35 9.04 -1.53
N PRO A 86 -23.51 9.71 -1.42
CA PRO A 86 -24.12 10.42 -2.53
C PRO A 86 -23.35 11.70 -2.88
N TRP A 87 -23.81 12.44 -3.91
CA TRP A 87 -23.25 13.75 -4.29
C TRP A 87 -21.85 13.71 -4.93
N TYR A 88 -21.56 12.65 -5.69
CA TYR A 88 -20.31 12.56 -6.44
C TYR A 88 -20.30 13.57 -7.62
N LYS A 89 -19.27 14.41 -7.69
CA LYS A 89 -19.20 15.57 -8.60
C LYS A 89 -20.38 16.55 -8.45
N GLY A 90 -21.04 16.57 -7.29
CA GLY A 90 -22.14 17.50 -6.99
C GLY A 90 -23.50 17.14 -7.58
N GLU A 91 -23.67 15.94 -8.13
CA GLU A 91 -24.97 15.44 -8.62
C GLU A 91 -25.66 14.57 -7.56
N LYS A 92 -26.95 14.76 -7.29
CA LYS A 92 -27.63 14.05 -6.19
C LYS A 92 -27.75 12.53 -6.41
N GLU A 93 -28.01 12.12 -7.66
CA GLU A 93 -28.22 10.71 -8.03
C GLU A 93 -26.90 9.94 -8.22
N SER A 94 -25.77 10.63 -8.18
CA SER A 94 -24.44 10.06 -8.35
C SER A 94 -23.86 9.65 -6.99
N PHE A 95 -22.94 8.69 -6.97
CA PHE A 95 -22.38 8.19 -5.71
C PHE A 95 -20.92 7.74 -5.84
N LEU A 96 -20.22 7.80 -4.70
CA LEU A 96 -18.98 7.08 -4.43
C LEU A 96 -19.30 5.96 -3.45
N ARG A 97 -19.03 4.71 -3.82
CA ARG A 97 -19.12 3.57 -2.91
C ARG A 97 -17.74 2.95 -2.72
N ILE A 98 -17.34 2.78 -1.46
CA ILE A 98 -16.16 2.00 -1.10
C ILE A 98 -16.67 0.73 -0.44
N LYS A 99 -16.21 -0.42 -0.92
CA LYS A 99 -16.64 -1.71 -0.40
C LYS A 99 -15.49 -2.68 -0.27
N ALA A 100 -15.59 -3.55 0.71
CA ALA A 100 -14.68 -4.64 1.00
C ALA A 100 -15.40 -5.96 0.68
N GLU A 101 -14.97 -6.64 -0.39
CA GLU A 101 -15.54 -7.90 -0.83
C GLU A 101 -14.43 -8.93 -1.05
N GLU A 102 -14.53 -10.10 -0.44
CA GLU A 102 -13.64 -11.25 -0.68
C GLU A 102 -12.14 -10.91 -0.55
N GLY A 103 -11.78 -10.09 0.44
CA GLY A 103 -10.40 -9.63 0.64
C GLY A 103 -9.91 -8.61 -0.40
N ARG A 104 -10.82 -7.91 -1.07
CA ARG A 104 -10.52 -6.84 -2.02
C ARG A 104 -11.14 -5.53 -1.55
N LEU A 105 -10.40 -4.44 -1.69
CA LEU A 105 -10.91 -3.08 -1.52
C LEU A 105 -11.31 -2.55 -2.90
N ILE A 106 -12.59 -2.29 -3.07
CA ILE A 106 -13.21 -1.88 -4.33
C ILE A 106 -13.76 -0.47 -4.14
N LEU A 107 -13.53 0.37 -5.14
CA LEU A 107 -14.05 1.72 -5.22
C LEU A 107 -14.94 1.81 -6.46
N GLU A 108 -16.21 2.08 -6.25
CA GLU A 108 -17.22 2.29 -7.28
C GLU A 108 -17.57 3.78 -7.32
N THR A 109 -17.54 4.38 -8.49
CA THR A 109 -18.08 5.73 -8.71
C THR A 109 -19.13 5.69 -9.79
N ASP A 110 -20.26 6.30 -9.53
CA ASP A 110 -21.28 6.59 -10.53
C ASP A 110 -21.38 8.10 -10.70
N ASP A 111 -21.37 8.59 -11.94
CA ASP A 111 -21.55 10.01 -12.26
C ASP A 111 -22.83 10.30 -13.05
N GLY A 112 -23.87 9.47 -12.88
CA GLY A 112 -25.15 9.58 -13.57
C GLY A 112 -25.11 9.14 -15.05
N LYS A 113 -23.92 9.03 -15.64
CA LYS A 113 -23.72 8.57 -17.03
C LYS A 113 -23.04 7.22 -17.11
N LYS A 114 -22.09 6.99 -16.21
CA LYS A 114 -21.31 5.75 -16.19
C LYS A 114 -20.94 5.37 -14.76
N THR A 115 -21.13 4.09 -14.46
CA THR A 115 -20.55 3.45 -13.29
C THR A 115 -19.15 2.93 -13.62
N GLU A 116 -18.16 3.32 -12.82
CA GLU A 116 -16.78 2.87 -12.89
C GLU A 116 -16.44 2.10 -11.61
N THR A 117 -15.99 0.86 -11.76
CA THR A 117 -15.54 0.01 -10.64
C THR A 117 -14.04 -0.20 -10.74
N LEU A 118 -13.32 0.13 -9.66
CA LEU A 118 -11.88 0.02 -9.56
C LEU A 118 -11.51 -0.85 -8.36
N THR A 119 -10.73 -1.91 -8.60
CA THR A 119 -10.12 -2.68 -7.51
C THR A 119 -8.83 -1.99 -7.08
N LEU A 120 -8.80 -1.45 -5.87
CA LEU A 120 -7.66 -0.70 -5.33
C LEU A 120 -6.58 -1.64 -4.82
N LEU A 121 -6.98 -2.65 -4.05
CA LEU A 121 -6.11 -3.60 -3.38
C LEU A 121 -6.77 -4.98 -3.35
N ASN A 122 -5.95 -6.03 -3.42
CA ASN A 122 -6.33 -7.43 -3.27
C ASN A 122 -5.60 -8.00 -2.04
N ASP A 123 -6.03 -9.16 -1.54
CA ASP A 123 -5.46 -9.92 -0.42
C ASP A 123 -5.50 -9.17 0.93
N ILE A 124 -6.57 -8.43 1.17
CA ILE A 124 -6.83 -7.71 2.42
C ILE A 124 -7.49 -8.65 3.43
N GLU A 125 -7.04 -8.62 4.67
CA GLU A 125 -7.54 -9.47 5.75
C GLU A 125 -8.83 -8.89 6.36
N SER A 126 -8.84 -7.59 6.60
CA SER A 126 -10.02 -6.87 7.07
C SER A 126 -10.00 -5.42 6.58
N VAL A 127 -11.19 -4.84 6.44
CA VAL A 127 -11.39 -3.42 6.15
C VAL A 127 -12.44 -2.91 7.12
N GLU A 128 -12.15 -1.77 7.73
CA GLU A 128 -13.07 -1.01 8.54
C GLU A 128 -13.23 0.36 7.86
N LEU A 129 -14.44 0.64 7.41
CA LEU A 129 -14.82 1.90 6.81
C LEU A 129 -15.53 2.73 7.86
N SER A 130 -15.09 3.97 8.04
CA SER A 130 -15.72 4.90 8.96
C SER A 130 -15.87 6.26 8.31
N LEU A 131 -16.94 6.96 8.69
CA LEU A 131 -17.15 8.34 8.32
C LEU A 131 -16.50 9.25 9.35
N LEU A 132 -15.76 10.22 8.86
CA LEU A 132 -15.25 11.28 9.71
C LEU A 132 -16.34 12.32 9.88
N ARG A 133 -16.66 12.62 11.13
CA ARG A 133 -17.70 13.59 11.52
C ARG A 133 -17.09 14.68 12.39
N ASN A 134 -17.68 15.87 12.35
CA ASN A 134 -17.27 16.99 13.18
C ASN A 134 -18.11 17.05 14.46
N ASP A 135 -17.88 18.08 15.29
CA ASP A 135 -18.60 18.27 16.56
C ASP A 135 -20.12 18.45 16.40
N TYR A 136 -20.60 18.76 15.20
CA TYR A 136 -22.02 18.91 14.86
C TYR A 136 -22.61 17.66 14.21
N ASP A 137 -21.90 16.52 14.29
CA ASP A 137 -22.28 15.25 13.64
C ASP A 137 -22.38 15.34 12.11
N MET A 138 -21.80 16.37 11.49
CA MET A 138 -21.77 16.51 10.03
C MET A 138 -20.61 15.69 9.44
N PRO A 139 -20.87 14.85 8.42
CA PRO A 139 -19.83 14.06 7.79
C PRO A 139 -18.92 14.98 6.94
N TRP A 140 -17.61 14.93 7.18
CA TRP A 140 -16.63 15.75 6.49
C TRP A 140 -15.59 14.98 5.70
N GLY A 141 -15.55 13.67 5.87
CA GLY A 141 -14.65 12.81 5.13
C GLY A 141 -14.89 11.35 5.43
N ILE A 142 -13.93 10.54 4.99
CA ILE A 142 -13.89 9.12 5.26
C ILE A 142 -12.56 8.74 5.87
N ALA A 143 -12.58 7.68 6.68
CA ALA A 143 -11.43 6.95 7.13
C ALA A 143 -11.58 5.48 6.72
N VAL A 144 -10.53 4.94 6.13
CA VAL A 144 -10.41 3.57 5.66
C VAL A 144 -9.24 2.96 6.41
N THR A 145 -9.57 2.05 7.32
CA THR A 145 -8.60 1.24 8.05
C THR A 145 -8.60 -0.15 7.44
N TYR A 146 -7.43 -0.72 7.16
CA TYR A 146 -7.36 -2.07 6.61
C TYR A 146 -6.12 -2.82 7.04
N ILE A 147 -6.29 -4.12 7.26
CA ILE A 147 -5.20 -5.03 7.62
C ILE A 147 -4.73 -5.74 6.37
N TYR A 148 -3.43 -5.61 6.08
CA TYR A 148 -2.80 -6.28 4.96
C TYR A 148 -1.46 -6.86 5.38
N LYS A 149 -1.29 -8.19 5.23
CA LYS A 149 -0.09 -8.92 5.65
C LYS A 149 0.28 -8.64 7.10
N GLN A 150 -0.72 -8.72 7.99
CA GLN A 150 -0.57 -8.46 9.43
C GLN A 150 -0.12 -7.03 9.80
N GLN A 151 -0.16 -6.08 8.86
CA GLN A 151 0.10 -4.66 9.12
C GLN A 151 -1.18 -3.86 8.97
N ASN A 152 -1.42 -2.95 9.91
CA ASN A 152 -2.57 -2.06 9.89
C ASN A 152 -2.20 -0.79 9.13
N TYR A 153 -3.04 -0.43 8.17
CA TYR A 153 -2.92 0.80 7.38
C TYR A 153 -4.15 1.66 7.57
N HIS A 154 -3.92 2.96 7.64
CA HIS A 154 -4.97 3.94 7.80
C HIS A 154 -4.85 5.00 6.70
N THR A 155 -5.97 5.30 6.05
CA THR A 155 -6.09 6.33 5.03
C THR A 155 -7.33 7.14 5.34
N TRP A 156 -7.21 8.46 5.25
CA TRP A 156 -8.35 9.35 5.41
C TRP A 156 -8.35 10.41 4.33
N ALA A 157 -9.55 10.86 3.98
CA ALA A 157 -9.76 11.86 2.94
C ALA A 157 -10.97 12.74 3.30
N ALA A 158 -10.79 14.06 3.20
CA ALA A 158 -11.87 15.03 3.39
C ALA A 158 -12.66 15.24 2.09
N PHE A 159 -13.95 15.56 2.20
CA PHE A 159 -14.79 15.99 1.09
C PHE A 159 -14.40 17.41 0.64
N SER A 160 -14.60 17.74 -0.65
CA SER A 160 -14.19 19.05 -1.18
C SER A 160 -15.04 20.22 -0.67
N SER A 161 -16.27 19.94 -0.23
CA SER A 161 -17.20 20.97 0.24
C SER A 161 -16.79 21.61 1.57
N ILE A 162 -15.75 21.11 2.24
CA ILE A 162 -15.33 21.59 3.55
C ILE A 162 -13.94 22.23 3.44
N PRO A 163 -13.84 23.56 3.66
CA PRO A 163 -12.55 24.23 3.65
C PRO A 163 -11.68 23.67 4.78
N LEU A 164 -10.56 23.04 4.41
CA LEU A 164 -9.46 22.66 5.29
C LEU A 164 -8.90 23.93 5.96
N GLY A 165 -9.51 24.38 7.05
CA GLY A 165 -9.10 25.60 7.72
C GLY A 165 -9.85 25.98 8.99
N ARG A 166 -10.81 25.16 9.45
CA ARG A 166 -11.63 25.52 10.63
C ARG A 166 -11.83 24.31 11.53
N ASP A 167 -10.74 23.79 12.09
CA ASP A 167 -10.73 22.68 13.06
C ASP A 167 -10.65 21.27 12.44
N ALA A 168 -9.63 21.02 11.60
CA ALA A 168 -9.14 19.64 11.41
C ALA A 168 -8.27 19.27 12.64
N PRO A 169 -8.52 18.13 13.31
CA PRO A 169 -7.68 17.69 14.43
C PRO A 169 -6.23 17.44 14.04
#